data_AF-A0AAD7EP87-F1
#
_entry.id   AF-A0AAD7EP87-F1
#
_cell.length_a   1.000
_cell.length_b   1.000
_cell.length_c   1.000
_cell.angle_alpha   90.00
_cell.angle_beta   90.00
_cell.angle_gamma   90.00
#
_symmetry.space_group_name_H-M   'P 1'
#
loop_
_entity.id
_entity.type
_entity.pdbx_description
1 polymer ?
#
loop_
_entity_poly.entity_id
_entity_poly.type
_entity_poly.pdbx_seq_one_letter_code
_entity_poly.pdbx_strand_id
1 'polypeptide(L)'
;MRHTDLCDAYQGLTTVIGNKYRRALKIKQGLPALQDTMRALNVSTRDVFETWFTKEKEYLQSMKKEPVEETNKMEYYQKSVNLYASEECLRDIHRVNTFVPAVTDTTYAKTAKQTQHLETQRRHAGEVVTKSLAAVQDLELRLGIATRWVAGGEEWDCCYQHTLDHLQGLIVACMFELAKMNMSGTGYKLRKHIAKALQVRSKEVKMILQKYNDAAAALDLPKPNLAWEQVVEYAFLAEFDLLREGRDNTRDGPWALPAGRVAMDQHFKMLCVDEEIERLNLEIPRLLTYMADEREFLVYHEERLRKEGNTALAYQVRAHCLEYGHFDDLHRQRLNKLAKEPGFTALLSHDVSVSTKRRVPTGASEQYPGADIEMPDAIDACVRRPQNADEEEEEEEQDNMDAVAEAFENIVRIAHNAEAAAGAG
;
A
#
# COMPACT_ATOMS: atom_id res chain seq x y z
N MET A 1 -0.39 15.69 20.38
CA MET A 1 -1.75 15.70 19.81
C MET A 1 -2.10 17.13 19.40
N ARG A 2 -2.20 17.42 18.09
CA ARG A 2 -2.78 18.70 17.64
C ARG A 2 -4.29 18.54 17.70
N HIS A 3 -4.94 19.17 18.67
CA HIS A 3 -6.36 19.43 18.59
C HIS A 3 -6.56 20.25 17.30
N THR A 4 -7.18 19.68 16.26
CA THR A 4 -7.69 20.51 15.17
C THR A 4 -8.74 21.40 15.80
N ASP A 5 -8.45 22.70 15.86
CA ASP A 5 -9.44 23.69 16.28
C ASP A 5 -10.67 23.53 15.36
N LEU A 6 -11.86 23.46 15.96
CA LEU A 6 -13.11 23.33 15.18
C LEU A 6 -13.25 24.51 14.21
N CYS A 7 -12.70 25.68 14.57
CA CYS A 7 -12.63 26.85 13.71
C CYS A 7 -11.72 26.63 12.50
N ASP A 8 -10.54 26.02 12.70
CA ASP A 8 -9.60 25.69 11.61
C ASP A 8 -10.24 24.70 10.62
N ALA A 9 -10.96 23.71 11.14
CA ALA A 9 -11.66 22.72 10.33
C ALA A 9 -12.78 23.37 9.49
N TYR A 10 -13.60 24.24 10.09
CA TYR A 10 -14.66 24.97 9.40
C TYR A 10 -14.10 25.88 8.31
N GLN A 11 -13.11 26.73 8.66
CA GLN A 11 -12.45 27.63 7.73
C GLN A 11 -11.87 26.90 6.50
N GLY A 12 -11.40 25.67 6.67
CA GLY A 12 -10.79 24.84 5.64
C GLY A 12 -11.76 24.22 4.62
N LEU A 13 -13.06 24.10 4.93
CA LEU A 13 -14.02 23.31 4.15
C LEU A 13 -14.06 23.69 2.66
N THR A 14 -14.29 24.97 2.37
CA THR A 14 -14.34 25.47 0.98
C THR A 14 -13.02 25.31 0.22
N THR A 15 -11.87 25.29 0.90
CA THR A 15 -10.59 25.04 0.25
C THR A 15 -10.50 23.59 -0.21
N VAL A 16 -10.91 22.65 0.65
CA VAL A 16 -10.95 21.22 0.33
C VAL A 16 -11.93 20.96 -0.83
N ILE A 17 -13.16 21.47 -0.73
CA ILE A 17 -14.19 21.34 -1.78
C ILE A 17 -13.68 21.92 -3.11
N GLY A 18 -13.14 23.14 -3.09
CA GLY A 18 -12.63 23.80 -4.29
C GLY A 18 -11.42 23.07 -4.92
N ASN A 19 -10.52 22.52 -4.10
CA ASN A 19 -9.39 21.73 -4.60
C ASN A 19 -9.86 20.42 -5.24
N LYS A 20 -10.82 19.72 -4.61
CA LYS A 20 -11.42 18.50 -5.16
C LYS A 20 -12.13 18.79 -6.50
N TYR A 21 -12.92 19.86 -6.55
CA TYR A 21 -13.63 20.28 -7.78
C TYR A 21 -12.65 20.58 -8.91
N ARG A 22 -11.61 21.39 -8.66
CA ARG A 22 -10.55 21.68 -9.64
C ARG A 22 -9.83 20.43 -10.12
N ARG A 23 -9.51 19.51 -9.23
CA ARG A 23 -8.88 18.23 -9.58
C ARG A 23 -9.80 17.40 -10.48
N ALA A 24 -11.09 17.33 -10.15
CA ALA A 24 -12.09 16.61 -10.94
C ALA A 24 -12.20 17.21 -12.36
N LEU A 25 -12.29 18.54 -12.48
CA LEU A 25 -12.30 19.22 -13.78
C LEU A 25 -11.03 18.95 -14.59
N LYS A 26 -9.85 18.98 -13.96
CA LYS A 26 -8.56 18.69 -14.63
C LYS A 26 -8.52 17.27 -15.17
N ILE A 27 -9.05 16.29 -14.43
CA ILE A 27 -9.12 14.90 -14.89
C ILE A 27 -10.09 14.78 -16.08
N LYS A 28 -11.24 15.45 -16.03
CA LYS A 28 -12.22 15.47 -17.12
C LYS A 28 -11.65 16.08 -18.42
N GLN A 29 -10.82 17.11 -18.30
CA GLN A 29 -10.08 17.69 -19.43
C GLN A 29 -9.04 16.73 -20.05
N GLY A 30 -8.64 15.67 -19.34
CA GLY A 30 -7.71 14.65 -19.84
C GLY A 30 -8.30 13.67 -20.86
N LEU A 31 -9.59 13.77 -21.19
CA LEU A 31 -10.24 12.86 -22.14
C LEU A 31 -9.56 12.77 -23.52
N PRO A 32 -9.09 13.87 -24.14
CA PRO A 32 -8.38 13.80 -25.41
C PRO A 32 -7.06 13.02 -25.29
N ALA A 33 -6.32 13.19 -24.19
CA ALA A 33 -5.07 12.46 -23.96
C ALA A 33 -5.32 10.95 -23.81
N LEU A 34 -6.41 10.56 -23.15
CA LEU A 34 -6.84 9.16 -23.10
C LEU A 34 -7.22 8.64 -24.51
N GLN A 35 -7.86 9.45 -25.34
CA GLN A 35 -8.17 9.06 -26.72
C GLN A 35 -6.90 8.92 -27.59
N ASP A 36 -5.87 9.74 -27.34
CA ASP A 36 -4.56 9.61 -28.00
C ASP A 36 -3.86 8.30 -27.58
N THR A 37 -3.87 7.96 -26.29
CA THR A 37 -3.28 6.70 -25.80
C THR A 37 -4.07 5.49 -26.29
N MET A 38 -5.40 5.56 -26.33
CA MET A 38 -6.25 4.52 -26.93
C MET A 38 -5.92 4.30 -28.42
N ARG A 39 -5.72 5.39 -29.19
CA ARG A 39 -5.28 5.31 -30.58
C ARG A 39 -3.91 4.66 -30.72
N ALA A 40 -2.96 5.01 -29.85
CA ALA A 40 -1.62 4.40 -29.83
C ALA A 40 -1.67 2.89 -29.49
N LEU A 41 -2.61 2.47 -28.64
CA LEU A 41 -2.82 1.08 -28.24
C LEU A 41 -3.74 0.29 -29.19
N ASN A 42 -4.21 0.89 -30.28
CA ASN A 42 -5.20 0.31 -31.21
C ASN A 42 -6.51 -0.14 -30.52
N VAL A 43 -6.95 0.62 -29.51
CA VAL A 43 -8.20 0.38 -28.77
C VAL A 43 -9.28 1.34 -29.24
N SER A 44 -10.37 0.80 -29.79
CA SER A 44 -11.47 1.61 -30.33
C SER A 44 -12.51 2.02 -29.29
N THR A 45 -12.73 1.21 -28.25
CA THR A 45 -13.83 1.37 -27.29
C THR A 45 -13.34 1.34 -25.85
N ARG A 46 -13.94 2.19 -25.00
CA ARG A 46 -13.61 2.27 -23.57
C ARG A 46 -14.01 1.02 -22.77
N ASP A 47 -15.01 0.27 -23.23
CA ASP A 47 -15.47 -0.98 -22.58
C ASP A 47 -14.37 -2.05 -22.47
N VAL A 48 -13.34 -1.92 -23.31
CA VAL A 48 -12.14 -2.77 -23.26
C VAL A 48 -11.45 -2.65 -21.89
N PHE A 49 -11.47 -1.49 -21.24
CA PHE A 49 -10.85 -1.30 -19.92
C PHE A 49 -11.53 -2.13 -18.82
N GLU A 50 -12.83 -2.37 -18.88
CA GLU A 50 -13.55 -3.25 -17.94
C GLU A 50 -13.15 -4.72 -18.14
N THR A 51 -12.94 -5.13 -19.39
CA THR A 51 -12.43 -6.48 -19.69
C THR A 51 -10.99 -6.64 -19.20
N TRP A 52 -10.18 -5.60 -19.31
CA TRP A 52 -8.80 -5.57 -18.82
C TRP A 52 -8.74 -5.67 -17.30
N PHE A 53 -9.58 -4.90 -16.60
CA PHE A 53 -9.72 -4.96 -15.16
C PHE A 53 -10.15 -6.35 -14.68
N THR A 54 -11.08 -7.00 -15.38
CA THR A 54 -11.53 -8.35 -15.06
C THR A 54 -10.40 -9.38 -15.20
N LYS A 55 -9.64 -9.31 -16.30
CA LYS A 55 -8.47 -10.17 -16.53
C LYS A 55 -7.39 -9.96 -15.47
N GLU A 56 -7.10 -8.71 -15.13
CA GLU A 56 -6.15 -8.38 -14.06
C GLU A 56 -6.62 -8.95 -12.72
N LYS A 57 -7.90 -8.83 -12.40
CA LYS A 57 -8.48 -9.40 -11.18
C LYS A 57 -8.37 -10.93 -11.14
N GLU A 58 -8.68 -11.61 -12.22
CA GLU A 58 -8.56 -13.07 -12.33
C GLU A 58 -7.11 -13.53 -12.12
N TYR A 59 -6.16 -12.82 -12.72
CA TYR A 59 -4.73 -13.05 -12.53
C TYR A 59 -4.28 -12.84 -11.07
N LEU A 60 -4.66 -11.72 -10.45
CA LEU A 60 -4.35 -11.46 -9.04
C LEU A 60 -5.00 -12.50 -8.12
N GLN A 61 -6.14 -13.08 -8.50
CA GLN A 61 -6.81 -14.14 -7.74
C GLN A 61 -6.12 -15.50 -7.89
N SER A 62 -5.59 -15.84 -9.08
CA SER A 62 -4.82 -17.08 -9.25
C SER A 62 -3.53 -17.07 -8.41
N MET A 63 -2.94 -15.90 -8.17
CA MET A 63 -1.76 -15.76 -7.31
C MET A 63 -2.02 -15.92 -5.80
N LYS A 64 -3.28 -16.02 -5.35
CA LYS A 64 -3.60 -16.08 -3.90
C LYS A 64 -3.42 -17.46 -3.26
N LYS A 65 -3.32 -18.53 -4.05
CA LYS A 65 -3.25 -19.89 -3.52
C LYS A 65 -2.00 -20.56 -4.08
N GLU A 66 -1.06 -20.85 -3.19
CA GLU A 66 -0.02 -21.84 -3.44
C GLU A 66 -0.58 -23.21 -2.97
N PRO A 67 -0.90 -24.13 -3.89
CA PRO A 67 -1.20 -25.52 -3.54
C PRO A 67 -0.12 -26.11 -2.63
N VAL A 68 -0.52 -26.88 -1.62
CA VAL A 68 0.40 -27.58 -0.71
C VAL A 68 1.41 -28.45 -1.46
N GLU A 69 1.00 -29.02 -2.60
CA GLU A 69 1.88 -29.77 -3.49
C GLU A 69 3.01 -28.91 -4.09
N GLU A 70 2.74 -27.64 -4.39
CA GLU A 70 3.72 -26.70 -4.91
C GLU A 70 4.69 -26.24 -3.83
N THR A 71 4.22 -26.02 -2.59
CA THR A 71 5.09 -25.76 -1.44
C THR A 71 6.07 -26.91 -1.19
N ASN A 72 5.60 -28.15 -1.27
CA ASN A 72 6.45 -29.33 -1.11
C ASN A 72 7.46 -29.48 -2.26
N LYS A 73 7.06 -29.17 -3.50
CA LYS A 73 7.96 -29.12 -4.67
C LYS A 73 9.06 -28.07 -4.51
N MET A 74 8.72 -26.90 -3.96
CA MET A 74 9.69 -25.84 -3.65
C MET A 74 10.65 -26.25 -2.53
N GLU A 75 10.17 -26.94 -1.51
CA GLU A 75 11.05 -27.50 -0.48
C GLU A 75 11.99 -28.55 -1.09
N TYR A 76 11.46 -29.43 -1.96
CA TYR A 76 12.25 -30.44 -2.66
C TYR A 76 13.36 -29.84 -3.51
N TYR A 77 13.06 -28.78 -4.28
CA TYR A 77 14.05 -28.01 -5.03
C TYR A 77 15.17 -27.50 -4.12
N GLN A 78 14.82 -26.78 -3.04
CA GLN A 78 15.81 -26.21 -2.13
C GLN A 78 16.69 -27.28 -1.48
N LYS A 79 16.11 -28.40 -1.06
CA LYS A 79 16.87 -29.52 -0.50
C LYS A 79 17.80 -30.16 -1.55
N SER A 80 17.36 -30.23 -2.80
CA SER A 80 18.17 -30.73 -3.92
C SER A 80 19.36 -29.82 -4.22
N VAL A 81 19.16 -28.49 -4.26
CA VAL A 81 20.25 -27.51 -4.36
C VAL A 81 21.26 -27.65 -3.21
N ASN A 82 20.76 -27.77 -1.98
CA ASN A 82 21.63 -27.95 -0.81
C ASN A 82 22.43 -29.26 -0.86
N LEU A 83 21.83 -30.32 -1.40
CA LEU A 83 22.53 -31.59 -1.64
C LEU A 83 23.68 -31.40 -2.63
N TYR A 84 23.42 -30.79 -3.80
CA TYR A 84 24.46 -30.51 -4.80
C TYR A 84 25.61 -29.68 -4.23
N ALA A 85 25.30 -28.59 -3.50
CA ALA A 85 26.31 -27.76 -2.85
C ALA A 85 27.12 -28.53 -1.79
N SER A 86 26.47 -29.41 -1.02
CA SER A 86 27.16 -30.24 -0.02
C SER A 86 28.08 -31.29 -0.66
N GLU A 87 27.67 -31.87 -1.79
CA GLU A 87 28.48 -32.82 -2.55
C GLU A 87 29.68 -32.15 -3.22
N GLU A 88 29.51 -30.93 -3.73
CA GLU A 88 30.61 -30.10 -4.25
C GLU A 88 31.61 -29.72 -3.14
N CYS A 89 31.11 -29.26 -1.99
CA CYS A 89 31.96 -28.95 -0.83
C CYS A 89 32.77 -30.17 -0.36
N LEU A 90 32.15 -31.36 -0.31
CA LEU A 90 32.86 -32.61 0.02
C LEU A 90 33.93 -32.94 -1.04
N ARG A 91 33.62 -32.77 -2.34
CA ARG A 91 34.59 -32.96 -3.43
C ARG A 91 35.77 -31.99 -3.33
N ASP A 92 35.53 -30.73 -3.01
CA ASP A 92 36.59 -29.73 -2.81
C ASP A 92 37.47 -30.06 -1.59
N ILE A 93 36.87 -30.47 -0.48
CA ILE A 93 37.62 -30.94 0.70
C ILE A 93 38.46 -32.17 0.33
N HIS A 94 37.93 -33.11 -0.46
CA HIS A 94 38.73 -34.25 -0.95
C HIS A 94 39.87 -33.80 -1.87
N ARG A 95 39.65 -32.81 -2.76
CA ARG A 95 40.66 -32.28 -3.67
C ARG A 95 41.80 -31.59 -2.93
N VAL A 96 41.50 -30.69 -1.99
CA VAL A 96 42.49 -29.91 -1.24
C VAL A 96 43.33 -30.80 -0.31
N ASN A 97 42.72 -31.86 0.21
CA ASN A 97 43.29 -32.68 1.28
C ASN A 97 44.02 -33.94 0.75
N THR A 98 44.44 -33.94 -0.52
CA THR A 98 45.34 -34.96 -1.12
C THR A 98 46.83 -34.63 -0.95
N PHE A 99 47.18 -33.48 -0.38
CA PHE A 99 48.57 -33.10 -0.15
C PHE A 99 49.07 -33.58 1.22
N VAL A 100 49.93 -34.60 1.23
CA VAL A 100 50.63 -35.07 2.43
C VAL A 100 52.01 -34.39 2.49
N PRO A 101 52.28 -33.51 3.47
CA PRO A 101 53.61 -32.92 3.61
C PRO A 101 54.61 -34.00 4.09
N ALA A 102 55.81 -33.99 3.51
CA ALA A 102 56.91 -34.84 3.96
C ALA A 102 57.25 -34.49 5.43
N VAL A 103 57.13 -35.46 6.33
CA VAL A 103 57.24 -35.26 7.77
C VAL A 103 58.72 -35.19 8.17
N THR A 104 59.15 -34.08 8.78
CA THR A 104 60.40 -34.01 9.57
C THR A 104 60.06 -34.07 11.07
N ASP A 105 60.89 -34.80 11.84
CA ASP A 105 60.63 -35.22 13.24
C ASP A 105 60.26 -34.09 14.22
N THR A 106 60.69 -32.86 13.98
CA THR A 106 60.45 -31.69 14.86
C THR A 106 59.04 -31.08 14.75
N THR A 107 58.17 -31.59 13.87
CA THR A 107 56.84 -31.02 13.56
C THR A 107 55.65 -31.95 13.82
N TYR A 108 55.88 -33.18 14.30
CA TYR A 108 54.87 -34.23 14.41
C TYR A 108 53.58 -33.80 15.12
N ALA A 109 53.68 -33.13 16.27
CA ALA A 109 52.50 -32.69 17.05
C ALA A 109 51.65 -31.63 16.32
N LYS A 110 52.27 -30.78 15.49
CA LYS A 110 51.57 -29.76 14.70
C LYS A 110 50.90 -30.40 13.48
N THR A 111 51.60 -31.31 12.81
CA THR A 111 51.06 -32.10 11.69
C THR A 111 49.90 -32.98 12.14
N ALA A 112 50.00 -33.66 13.29
CA ALA A 112 48.93 -34.49 13.84
C ALA A 112 47.65 -33.71 14.16
N LYS A 113 47.76 -32.50 14.74
CA LYS A 113 46.60 -31.61 14.98
C LYS A 113 45.96 -31.13 13.68
N GLN A 114 46.77 -30.82 12.67
CA GLN A 114 46.29 -30.43 11.33
C GLN A 114 45.54 -31.58 10.66
N THR A 115 46.09 -32.80 10.71
CA THR A 115 45.43 -34.00 10.19
C THR A 115 44.11 -34.28 10.89
N GLN A 116 44.07 -34.18 12.23
CA GLN A 116 42.83 -34.39 13.00
C GLN A 116 41.74 -33.35 12.67
N HIS A 117 42.13 -32.09 12.45
CA HIS A 117 41.21 -31.03 12.05
C HIS A 117 40.62 -31.31 10.65
N LEU A 118 41.48 -31.70 9.71
CA LEU A 118 41.12 -32.04 8.34
C LEU A 118 40.23 -33.30 8.25
N GLU A 119 40.50 -34.32 9.08
CA GLU A 119 39.65 -35.51 9.21
C GLU A 119 38.29 -35.17 9.81
N THR A 120 38.24 -34.29 10.81
CA THR A 120 36.98 -33.83 11.41
C THR A 120 36.17 -33.04 10.40
N GLN A 121 36.81 -32.18 9.60
CA GLN A 121 36.15 -31.44 8.52
C GLN A 121 35.57 -32.37 7.45
N ARG A 122 36.31 -33.42 7.03
CA ARG A 122 35.80 -34.47 6.13
C ARG A 122 34.57 -35.18 6.70
N ARG A 123 34.64 -35.59 7.97
CA ARG A 123 33.53 -36.27 8.65
C ARG A 123 32.29 -35.40 8.67
N HIS A 124 32.41 -34.14 9.09
CA HIS A 124 31.30 -33.20 9.13
C HIS A 124 30.70 -32.96 7.74
N ALA A 125 31.54 -32.79 6.71
CA ALA A 125 31.06 -32.63 5.33
C ALA A 125 30.29 -33.88 4.84
N GLY A 126 30.78 -35.08 5.13
CA GLY A 126 30.07 -36.33 4.80
C GLY A 126 28.74 -36.48 5.55
N GLU A 127 28.70 -36.10 6.82
CA GLU A 127 27.46 -36.08 7.60
C GLU A 127 26.44 -35.08 7.05
N VAL A 128 26.87 -33.91 6.57
CA VAL A 128 26.00 -32.92 5.91
C VAL A 128 25.42 -33.49 4.62
N VAL A 129 26.22 -34.12 3.76
CA VAL A 129 25.74 -34.78 2.53
C VAL A 129 24.70 -35.85 2.86
N THR A 130 24.95 -36.67 3.88
CA THR A 130 24.03 -37.73 4.31
C THR A 130 22.69 -37.17 4.81
N LYS A 131 22.73 -36.09 5.60
CA LYS A 131 21.53 -35.41 6.10
C LYS A 131 20.73 -34.76 4.97
N SER A 132 21.41 -34.08 4.04
CA SER A 132 20.79 -33.47 2.86
C SER A 132 20.15 -34.54 1.97
N LEU A 133 20.83 -35.67 1.75
CA LEU A 133 20.31 -36.79 0.96
C LEU A 133 19.06 -37.40 1.59
N ALA A 134 19.05 -37.61 2.92
CA ALA A 134 17.89 -38.13 3.63
C ALA A 134 16.67 -37.20 3.52
N ALA A 135 16.89 -35.88 3.59
CA ALA A 135 15.83 -34.89 3.42
C ALA A 135 15.25 -34.88 1.99
N VAL A 136 16.11 -35.02 0.98
CA VAL A 136 15.69 -35.14 -0.44
C VAL A 136 14.87 -36.42 -0.65
N GLN A 137 15.32 -37.56 -0.10
CA GLN A 137 14.62 -38.86 -0.24
C GLN A 137 13.25 -38.88 0.44
N ASP A 138 13.10 -38.27 1.62
CA ASP A 138 11.81 -38.15 2.30
C ASP A 138 10.81 -37.33 1.45
N LEU A 139 11.28 -36.27 0.79
CA LEU A 139 10.46 -35.48 -0.12
C LEU A 139 10.16 -36.20 -1.44
N GLU A 140 11.10 -36.98 -2.00
CA GLU A 140 10.87 -37.84 -3.17
C GLU A 140 9.71 -38.82 -2.91
N LEU A 141 9.68 -39.42 -1.70
CA LEU A 141 8.62 -40.33 -1.29
C LEU A 141 7.26 -39.63 -1.12
N ARG A 142 7.24 -38.45 -0.50
CA ARG A 142 6.00 -37.68 -0.29
C ARG A 142 5.41 -37.14 -1.59
N LEU A 143 6.25 -36.78 -2.55
CA LEU A 143 5.86 -36.22 -3.84
C LEU A 143 5.68 -37.27 -4.94
N GLY A 144 6.05 -38.54 -4.69
CA GLY A 144 5.97 -39.61 -5.68
C GLY A 144 6.94 -39.44 -6.85
N ILE A 145 8.10 -38.82 -6.62
CA ILE A 145 9.09 -38.53 -7.66
C ILE A 145 9.92 -39.80 -7.92
N ALA A 146 9.79 -40.36 -9.14
CA ALA A 146 10.51 -41.57 -9.54
C ALA A 146 11.95 -41.30 -9.99
N THR A 147 12.23 -40.11 -10.51
CA THR A 147 13.53 -39.70 -11.04
C THR A 147 13.91 -38.35 -10.43
N ARG A 148 15.09 -38.28 -9.82
CA ARG A 148 15.59 -37.07 -9.18
C ARG A 148 15.70 -35.94 -10.18
N TRP A 149 15.29 -34.73 -9.77
CA TRP A 149 15.43 -33.54 -10.60
C TRP A 149 16.90 -33.21 -10.82
N VAL A 150 17.26 -32.90 -12.05
CA VAL A 150 18.61 -32.53 -12.47
C VAL A 150 18.60 -31.05 -12.84
N ALA A 151 19.67 -30.33 -12.50
CA ALA A 151 19.86 -28.96 -12.97
C ALA A 151 19.75 -28.90 -14.51
N GLY A 152 18.96 -27.96 -15.03
CA GLY A 152 18.65 -27.84 -16.46
C GLY A 152 17.45 -28.68 -16.96
N GLY A 153 16.76 -29.40 -16.08
CA GLY A 153 15.49 -30.09 -16.41
C GLY A 153 14.27 -29.16 -16.40
N GLU A 154 13.19 -29.57 -17.05
CA GLU A 154 11.91 -28.83 -17.10
C GLU A 154 11.34 -28.57 -15.70
N GLU A 155 11.51 -29.53 -14.79
CA GLU A 155 11.08 -29.41 -13.39
C GLU A 155 11.90 -28.38 -12.60
N TRP A 156 13.17 -28.20 -12.97
CA TRP A 156 14.08 -27.22 -12.35
C TRP A 156 13.70 -25.79 -12.77
N ASP A 157 13.41 -25.59 -14.06
CA ASP A 157 12.92 -24.33 -14.61
C ASP A 157 11.55 -23.94 -14.04
N CYS A 158 10.66 -24.91 -13.83
CA CYS A 158 9.37 -24.69 -13.18
C CYS A 158 9.53 -24.14 -11.75
N CYS A 159 10.52 -24.62 -10.98
CA CYS A 159 10.78 -24.12 -9.63
C CYS A 159 11.35 -22.71 -9.61
N TYR A 160 12.21 -22.35 -10.57
CA TYR A 160 12.63 -20.96 -10.76
C TYR A 160 11.41 -20.06 -11.01
N GLN A 161 10.52 -20.44 -11.93
CA GLN A 161 9.28 -19.69 -12.21
C GLN A 161 8.40 -19.54 -10.97
N HIS A 162 8.28 -20.60 -10.17
CA HIS A 162 7.51 -20.57 -8.92
C HIS A 162 8.12 -19.63 -7.86
N THR A 163 9.45 -19.60 -7.70
CA THR A 163 10.10 -18.62 -6.80
C THR A 163 9.83 -17.18 -7.25
N LEU A 164 9.82 -16.95 -8.56
CA LEU A 164 9.53 -15.65 -9.14
C LEU A 164 8.08 -15.24 -8.89
N ASP A 165 7.11 -16.15 -9.11
CA ASP A 165 5.68 -15.91 -8.86
C ASP A 165 5.43 -15.59 -7.38
N HIS A 166 6.09 -16.32 -6.46
CA HIS A 166 5.97 -16.07 -5.03
C HIS A 166 6.60 -14.72 -4.63
N LEU A 167 7.81 -14.41 -5.12
CA LEU A 167 8.46 -13.13 -4.89
C LEU A 167 7.55 -11.97 -5.32
N GLN A 168 6.97 -12.10 -6.51
CA GLN A 168 6.06 -11.12 -7.09
C GLN A 168 4.77 -10.94 -6.27
N GLY A 169 4.13 -12.04 -5.86
CA GLY A 169 2.93 -12.00 -5.04
C GLY A 169 3.14 -11.24 -3.73
N LEU A 170 4.28 -11.45 -3.06
CA LEU A 170 4.62 -10.73 -1.82
C LEU A 170 4.81 -9.23 -2.06
N ILE A 171 5.45 -8.85 -3.16
CA ILE A 171 5.73 -7.45 -3.46
C ILE A 171 4.45 -6.72 -3.82
N VAL A 172 3.60 -7.31 -4.66
CA VAL A 172 2.28 -6.77 -4.98
C VAL A 172 1.46 -6.61 -3.70
N ALA A 173 1.49 -7.59 -2.79
CA ALA A 173 0.82 -7.49 -1.51
C ALA A 173 1.38 -6.36 -0.62
N CYS A 174 2.69 -6.14 -0.61
CA CYS A 174 3.36 -5.03 0.07
C CYS A 174 2.92 -3.67 -0.49
N MET A 175 2.83 -3.54 -1.82
CA MET A 175 2.33 -2.32 -2.48
C MET A 175 0.89 -1.99 -2.10
N PHE A 176 0.00 -2.98 -2.10
CA PHE A 176 -1.39 -2.79 -1.67
C PHE A 176 -1.50 -2.39 -0.19
N GLU A 177 -0.62 -2.92 0.66
CA GLU A 177 -0.56 -2.53 2.08
C GLU A 177 -0.06 -1.10 2.26
N LEU A 178 0.99 -0.69 1.55
CA LEU A 178 1.49 0.68 1.55
C LEU A 178 0.42 1.66 1.05
N ALA A 179 -0.26 1.32 -0.04
CA ALA A 179 -1.38 2.12 -0.56
C ALA A 179 -2.47 2.27 0.51
N LYS A 180 -2.86 1.18 1.19
CA LYS A 180 -3.85 1.19 2.27
C LYS A 180 -3.41 2.00 3.49
N MET A 181 -2.11 1.98 3.83
CA MET A 181 -1.55 2.79 4.92
C MET A 181 -1.71 4.29 4.64
N ASN A 182 -1.55 4.70 3.38
CA ASN A 182 -1.63 6.08 2.91
C ASN A 182 -3.07 6.57 2.60
N MET A 183 -4.09 5.71 2.70
CA MET A 183 -5.48 6.11 2.49
C MET A 183 -6.01 6.99 3.65
N SER A 184 -6.74 8.06 3.30
CA SER A 184 -7.47 8.87 4.27
C SER A 184 -8.57 8.04 4.94
N GLY A 185 -8.65 8.07 6.28
CA GLY A 185 -9.59 7.25 7.07
C GLY A 185 -8.97 6.00 7.70
N THR A 186 -7.70 5.69 7.41
CA THR A 186 -6.99 4.59 8.08
C THR A 186 -6.61 5.02 9.51
N GLY A 187 -7.33 4.55 10.51
CA GLY A 187 -7.07 4.91 11.92
C GLY A 187 -5.67 4.51 12.40
N TYR A 188 -5.15 5.20 13.43
CA TYR A 188 -3.79 5.00 13.96
C TYR A 188 -3.48 3.53 14.28
N LYS A 189 -4.40 2.82 14.96
CA LYS A 189 -4.25 1.39 15.28
C LYS A 189 -4.09 0.53 14.01
N LEU A 190 -4.89 0.79 12.98
CA LEU A 190 -4.80 0.07 11.71
C LEU A 190 -3.48 0.37 10.98
N ARG A 191 -2.99 1.62 11.02
CA ARG A 191 -1.66 1.96 10.50
C ARG A 191 -0.54 1.21 11.25
N LYS A 192 -0.62 1.09 12.59
CA LYS A 192 0.34 0.29 13.39
C LYS A 192 0.34 -1.19 12.96
N HIS A 193 -0.83 -1.77 12.73
CA HIS A 193 -0.94 -3.16 12.23
C HIS A 193 -0.40 -3.31 10.81
N ILE A 194 -0.69 -2.37 9.91
CA ILE A 194 -0.15 -2.40 8.54
C ILE A 194 1.38 -2.26 8.57
N ALA A 195 1.93 -1.37 9.40
CA ALA A 195 3.38 -1.23 9.55
C ALA A 195 4.05 -2.51 10.08
N LYS A 196 3.47 -3.17 11.09
CA LYS A 196 3.96 -4.48 11.58
C LYS A 196 3.88 -5.56 10.47
N ALA A 197 2.81 -5.59 9.69
CA ALA A 197 2.67 -6.52 8.56
C ALA A 197 3.72 -6.26 7.46
N LEU A 198 3.96 -5.00 7.11
CA LEU A 198 4.99 -4.58 6.15
C LEU A 198 6.40 -4.98 6.61
N GLN A 199 6.70 -4.87 7.91
CA GLN A 199 7.99 -5.33 8.45
C GLN A 199 8.19 -6.84 8.29
N VAL A 200 7.17 -7.63 8.64
CA VAL A 200 7.21 -9.09 8.50
C VAL A 200 7.40 -9.47 7.04
N ARG A 201 6.62 -8.86 6.14
CA ARG A 201 6.73 -9.12 4.70
C ARG A 201 8.03 -8.63 4.10
N SER A 202 8.59 -7.50 4.52
CA SER A 202 9.90 -7.04 4.03
C SER A 202 11.01 -8.06 4.32
N LYS A 203 10.99 -8.71 5.50
CA LYS A 203 11.91 -9.81 5.81
C LYS A 203 11.66 -11.02 4.91
N GLU A 204 10.40 -11.34 4.65
CA GLU A 204 10.00 -12.43 3.75
C GLU A 204 10.44 -12.18 2.31
N VAL A 205 10.21 -10.98 1.75
CA VAL A 205 10.66 -10.59 0.42
C VAL A 205 12.17 -10.69 0.30
N LYS A 206 12.95 -10.25 1.31
CA LYS A 206 14.41 -10.42 1.32
C LYS A 206 14.83 -11.89 1.28
N MET A 207 14.16 -12.73 2.05
CA MET A 207 14.41 -14.18 2.05
C MET A 207 14.09 -14.80 0.69
N ILE A 208 12.94 -14.48 0.09
CA ILE A 208 12.54 -15.03 -1.20
C ILE A 208 13.42 -14.48 -2.34
N LEU A 209 13.83 -13.21 -2.27
CA LEU A 209 14.78 -12.62 -3.20
C LEU A 209 16.11 -13.38 -3.19
N GLN A 210 16.59 -13.79 -2.01
CA GLN A 210 17.77 -14.64 -1.92
C GLN A 210 17.53 -16.00 -2.58
N LYS A 211 16.39 -16.65 -2.32
CA LYS A 211 16.03 -17.93 -2.98
C LYS A 211 15.94 -17.80 -4.49
N TYR A 212 15.40 -16.68 -4.97
CA TYR A 212 15.34 -16.36 -6.40
C TYR A 212 16.75 -16.23 -6.99
N ASN A 213 17.65 -15.47 -6.35
CA ASN A 213 19.02 -15.29 -6.82
C ASN A 213 19.80 -16.62 -6.81
N ASP A 214 19.60 -17.44 -5.78
CA ASP A 214 20.17 -18.79 -5.69
C ASP A 214 19.64 -19.69 -6.82
N ALA A 215 18.34 -19.60 -7.13
CA ALA A 215 17.73 -20.36 -8.22
C ALA A 215 18.16 -19.86 -9.62
N ALA A 216 18.26 -18.55 -9.80
CA ALA A 216 18.73 -17.89 -11.03
C ALA A 216 20.18 -18.29 -11.38
N ALA A 217 21.03 -18.46 -10.36
CA ALA A 217 22.41 -18.92 -10.52
C ALA A 217 22.52 -20.41 -10.84
N ALA A 218 21.51 -21.21 -10.49
CA ALA A 218 21.46 -22.65 -10.69
C ALA A 218 20.88 -23.08 -12.06
N LEU A 219 20.51 -22.13 -12.92
CA LEU A 219 20.05 -22.39 -14.29
C LEU A 219 21.24 -22.62 -15.23
N ASP A 220 21.03 -23.42 -16.29
CA ASP A 220 22.04 -23.68 -17.34
C ASP A 220 22.53 -22.38 -18.01
N LEU A 221 21.63 -21.41 -18.12
CA LEU A 221 21.92 -20.03 -18.48
C LEU A 221 21.71 -19.16 -17.23
N PRO A 222 22.78 -18.77 -16.51
CA PRO A 222 22.66 -17.97 -15.31
C PRO A 222 21.92 -16.66 -15.60
N LYS A 223 20.87 -16.39 -14.84
CA LYS A 223 20.12 -15.14 -14.94
C LYS A 223 20.74 -14.05 -14.04
N PRO A 224 20.58 -12.76 -14.38
CA PRO A 224 21.11 -11.67 -13.56
C PRO A 224 20.47 -11.65 -12.18
N ASN A 225 21.29 -11.48 -11.14
CA ASN A 225 20.80 -11.31 -9.78
C ASN A 225 20.00 -10.01 -9.64
N LEU A 226 18.92 -10.07 -8.88
CA LEU A 226 18.12 -8.92 -8.50
C LEU A 226 18.62 -8.36 -7.17
N ALA A 227 18.97 -7.07 -7.17
CA ALA A 227 19.27 -6.32 -5.96
C ALA A 227 17.98 -5.87 -5.26
N TRP A 228 18.06 -5.66 -3.94
CA TRP A 228 16.92 -5.17 -3.15
C TRP A 228 16.43 -3.80 -3.64
N GLU A 229 17.37 -2.94 -4.04
CA GLU A 229 17.09 -1.60 -4.57
C GLU A 229 16.24 -1.68 -5.85
N GLN A 230 16.57 -2.62 -6.75
CA GLN A 230 15.82 -2.84 -7.98
C GLN A 230 14.41 -3.36 -7.69
N VAL A 231 14.27 -4.25 -6.70
CA VAL A 231 12.96 -4.74 -6.24
C VAL A 231 12.10 -3.60 -5.71
N VAL A 232 12.68 -2.68 -4.95
CA VAL A 232 11.96 -1.50 -4.44
C VAL A 232 11.57 -0.55 -5.56
N GLU A 233 12.46 -0.31 -6.53
CA GLU A 233 12.20 0.54 -7.69
C GLU A 233 11.05 -0.01 -8.56
N TYR A 234 11.07 -1.31 -8.85
CA TYR A 234 9.98 -1.99 -9.56
C TYR A 234 8.66 -1.94 -8.79
N ALA A 235 8.71 -2.08 -7.45
CA ALA A 235 7.52 -1.95 -6.61
C ALA A 235 6.97 -0.52 -6.58
N PHE A 236 7.82 0.49 -6.73
CA PHE A 236 7.39 1.89 -6.74
C PHE A 236 6.69 2.28 -8.03
N LEU A 237 7.21 1.84 -9.17
CA LEU A 237 6.67 2.24 -10.48
C LEU A 237 5.30 1.62 -10.78
N ALA A 238 4.83 0.64 -10.00
CA ALA A 238 3.76 -0.29 -10.40
C ALA A 238 4.03 -0.99 -11.75
N GLU A 239 5.25 -0.81 -12.27
CA GLU A 239 5.86 -1.44 -13.42
C GLU A 239 6.78 -2.53 -12.87
N PHE A 240 6.18 -3.51 -12.19
CA PHE A 240 6.94 -4.67 -11.76
C PHE A 240 7.24 -5.54 -12.99
N ASP A 241 8.11 -5.09 -13.89
CA ASP A 241 8.43 -5.75 -15.16
C ASP A 241 9.09 -7.14 -15.00
N LEU A 242 9.32 -7.61 -13.77
CA LEU A 242 9.56 -9.03 -13.45
C LEU A 242 8.33 -9.92 -13.71
N LEU A 243 7.13 -9.32 -13.73
CA LEU A 243 5.86 -9.90 -14.21
C LEU A 243 5.96 -10.46 -15.64
N ARG A 244 6.92 -9.99 -16.43
CA ARG A 244 7.12 -10.41 -17.83
C ARG A 244 7.79 -11.78 -17.96
N GLU A 245 8.41 -12.31 -16.89
CA GLU A 245 9.18 -13.56 -16.92
C GLU A 245 8.44 -14.79 -16.35
N GLY A 246 7.23 -14.64 -15.80
CA GLY A 246 6.38 -15.74 -15.29
C GLY A 246 5.55 -16.46 -16.37
N ARG A 247 4.78 -17.50 -15.98
CA ARG A 247 4.04 -18.42 -16.88
C ARG A 247 3.18 -17.71 -17.95
N ASP A 248 3.13 -18.36 -19.12
CA ASP A 248 2.55 -18.00 -20.43
C ASP A 248 1.35 -17.03 -20.54
N ASN A 249 1.31 -16.37 -21.71
CA ASN A 249 0.22 -15.63 -22.38
C ASN A 249 -0.43 -14.42 -21.71
N THR A 250 -0.19 -14.16 -20.43
CA THR A 250 -0.58 -12.87 -19.82
C THR A 250 0.34 -11.72 -20.25
N ARG A 251 1.55 -12.10 -20.70
CA ARG A 251 2.70 -11.32 -21.19
C ARG A 251 2.41 -10.28 -22.29
N ASP A 252 1.41 -10.52 -23.13
CA ASP A 252 1.04 -9.65 -24.26
C ASP A 252 -0.31 -8.95 -24.06
N GLY A 253 -0.89 -9.11 -22.87
CA GLY A 253 -2.13 -8.45 -22.52
C GLY A 253 -1.93 -6.94 -22.57
N PRO A 254 -2.72 -6.19 -23.36
CA PRO A 254 -2.55 -4.75 -23.45
C PRO A 254 -2.78 -4.02 -22.12
N TRP A 255 -3.35 -4.69 -21.11
CA TRP A 255 -3.50 -4.20 -19.74
C TRP A 255 -2.25 -4.31 -18.86
N ALA A 256 -1.31 -5.19 -19.21
CA ALA A 256 -0.05 -5.37 -18.48
C ALA A 256 1.04 -4.38 -18.93
N LEU A 257 0.90 -3.81 -20.14
CA LEU A 257 1.80 -2.79 -20.69
C LEU A 257 1.70 -1.47 -19.89
N PRO A 258 2.81 -0.74 -19.66
CA PRO A 258 2.79 0.53 -18.94
C PRO A 258 1.78 1.54 -19.51
N ALA A 259 1.76 1.69 -20.83
CA ALA A 259 0.80 2.56 -21.52
C ALA A 259 -0.66 2.12 -21.31
N GLY A 260 -0.92 0.82 -21.26
CA GLY A 260 -2.24 0.27 -20.99
C GLY A 260 -2.71 0.48 -19.55
N ARG A 261 -1.80 0.33 -18.57
CA ARG A 261 -2.07 0.63 -17.15
C ARG A 261 -2.39 2.10 -16.95
N VAL A 262 -1.59 3.01 -17.53
CA VAL A 262 -1.85 4.46 -17.47
C VAL A 262 -3.20 4.79 -18.10
N ALA A 263 -3.52 4.21 -19.27
CA ALA A 263 -4.82 4.41 -19.92
C ALA A 263 -5.99 3.88 -19.07
N MET A 264 -5.83 2.72 -18.45
CA MET A 264 -6.83 2.13 -17.57
C MET A 264 -7.07 2.97 -16.31
N ASP A 265 -6.01 3.41 -15.63
CA ASP A 265 -6.10 4.28 -14.46
C ASP A 265 -6.76 5.63 -14.81
N GLN A 266 -6.41 6.23 -15.95
CA GLN A 266 -7.10 7.41 -16.46
C GLN A 266 -8.58 7.16 -16.73
N HIS A 267 -8.93 6.02 -17.35
CA HIS A 267 -10.31 5.65 -17.62
C HIS A 267 -11.15 5.53 -16.33
N PHE A 268 -10.67 4.79 -15.33
CA PHE A 268 -11.39 4.62 -14.07
C PHE A 268 -11.42 5.90 -13.24
N LYS A 269 -10.35 6.72 -13.26
CA LYS A 269 -10.38 8.06 -12.66
C LYS A 269 -11.46 8.95 -13.30
N MET A 270 -11.68 8.85 -14.61
CA MET A 270 -12.75 9.60 -15.27
C MET A 270 -14.14 9.13 -14.83
N LEU A 271 -14.37 7.82 -14.69
CA LEU A 271 -15.63 7.30 -14.16
C LEU A 271 -15.91 7.83 -12.74
N CYS A 272 -14.92 7.76 -11.85
CA CYS A 272 -15.05 8.28 -10.48
C CYS A 272 -15.22 9.81 -10.44
N VAL A 273 -14.71 10.54 -11.43
CA VAL A 273 -14.77 12.00 -11.46
C VAL A 273 -16.17 12.52 -11.77
N ASP A 274 -16.94 11.81 -12.60
CA ASP A 274 -18.32 12.20 -12.84
C ASP A 274 -19.16 12.05 -11.56
N GLU A 275 -19.00 10.94 -10.83
CA GLU A 275 -19.62 10.75 -9.50
C GLU A 275 -19.15 11.79 -8.46
N GLU A 276 -17.85 12.11 -8.46
CA GLU A 276 -17.27 13.10 -7.55
C GLU A 276 -17.82 14.51 -7.83
N ILE A 277 -18.01 14.90 -9.10
CA ILE A 277 -18.63 16.18 -9.47
C ILE A 277 -20.08 16.22 -9.01
N GLU A 278 -20.85 15.15 -9.23
CA GLU A 278 -22.24 15.05 -8.75
C GLU A 278 -22.31 15.19 -7.22
N ARG A 279 -21.42 14.51 -6.50
CA ARG A 279 -21.34 14.63 -5.03
C ARG A 279 -21.00 16.06 -4.61
N LEU A 280 -19.99 16.68 -5.21
CA LEU A 280 -19.58 18.05 -4.90
C LEU A 280 -20.68 19.07 -5.23
N ASN A 281 -21.44 18.84 -6.30
CA ASN A 281 -22.60 19.66 -6.67
C ASN A 281 -23.72 19.61 -5.61
N LEU A 282 -23.75 18.57 -4.77
CA LEU A 282 -24.64 18.48 -3.60
C LEU A 282 -24.00 19.02 -2.32
N GLU A 283 -22.69 18.81 -2.13
CA GLU A 283 -21.96 19.29 -0.95
C GLU A 283 -21.91 20.82 -0.87
N ILE A 284 -21.76 21.52 -2.01
CA ILE A 284 -21.72 22.98 -2.05
C ILE A 284 -23.02 23.61 -1.54
N PRO A 285 -24.22 23.26 -2.06
CA PRO A 285 -25.50 23.71 -1.51
C PRO A 285 -25.69 23.31 -0.04
N ARG A 286 -25.29 22.10 0.36
CA ARG A 286 -25.39 21.66 1.77
C ARG A 286 -24.59 22.55 2.70
N LEU A 287 -23.38 22.96 2.31
CA LEU A 287 -22.58 23.90 3.08
C LEU A 287 -23.27 25.27 3.16
N LEU A 288 -23.83 25.77 2.06
CA LEU A 288 -24.57 27.03 2.04
C LEU A 288 -25.83 27.00 2.92
N THR A 289 -26.58 25.90 2.90
CA THR A 289 -27.73 25.67 3.79
C THR A 289 -27.29 25.61 5.25
N TYR A 290 -26.21 24.89 5.55
CA TYR A 290 -25.65 24.83 6.90
C TYR A 290 -25.29 26.23 7.42
N MET A 291 -24.64 27.05 6.60
CA MET A 291 -24.29 28.44 6.94
C MET A 291 -25.55 29.28 7.24
N ALA A 292 -26.60 29.13 6.42
CA ALA A 292 -27.85 29.87 6.59
C ALA A 292 -28.59 29.44 7.88
N ASP A 293 -28.76 28.13 8.08
CA ASP A 293 -29.41 27.56 9.27
C ASP A 293 -28.65 27.94 10.55
N GLU A 294 -27.33 27.81 10.57
CA GLU A 294 -26.53 28.11 11.75
C GLU A 294 -26.63 29.58 12.12
N ARG A 295 -26.60 30.46 11.12
CA ARG A 295 -26.78 31.89 11.34
C ARG A 295 -28.16 32.21 11.92
N GLU A 296 -29.21 31.61 11.37
CA GLU A 296 -30.58 31.81 11.87
C GLU A 296 -30.75 31.29 13.30
N PHE A 297 -30.20 30.10 13.58
CA PHE A 297 -30.18 29.48 14.90
C PHE A 297 -29.47 30.34 15.94
N LEU A 298 -28.27 30.82 15.64
CA LEU A 298 -27.49 31.66 16.57
C LEU A 298 -28.17 33.00 16.85
N VAL A 299 -28.73 33.66 15.83
CA VAL A 299 -29.47 34.92 16.01
C VAL A 299 -30.72 34.72 16.85
N TYR A 300 -31.49 33.65 16.60
CA TYR A 300 -32.67 33.33 17.41
C TYR A 300 -32.30 33.11 18.88
N HIS A 301 -31.25 32.34 19.15
CA HIS A 301 -30.83 32.07 20.53
C HIS A 301 -30.23 33.29 21.23
N GLU A 302 -29.51 34.17 20.52
CA GLU A 302 -29.09 35.47 21.05
C GLU A 302 -30.30 36.29 21.52
N GLU A 303 -31.32 36.44 20.67
CA GLU A 303 -32.51 37.21 20.99
C GLU A 303 -33.31 36.62 22.15
N ARG A 304 -33.45 35.28 22.18
CA ARG A 304 -34.14 34.56 23.26
C ARG A 304 -33.44 34.78 24.59
N LEU A 305 -32.12 34.57 24.65
CA LEU A 305 -31.33 34.73 25.87
C LEU A 305 -31.34 36.18 26.37
N ARG A 306 -31.34 37.15 25.45
CA ARG A 306 -31.50 38.57 25.80
C ARG A 306 -32.85 38.86 26.45
N LYS A 307 -33.94 38.27 25.94
CA LYS A 307 -35.29 38.40 26.51
C LYS A 307 -35.41 37.73 27.88
N GLU A 308 -34.72 36.60 28.08
CA GLU A 308 -34.64 35.88 29.36
C GLU A 308 -33.75 36.57 30.41
N GLY A 309 -33.07 37.67 30.05
CA GLY A 309 -32.21 38.45 30.95
C GLY A 309 -30.78 37.90 31.09
N ASN A 310 -30.43 36.83 30.38
CA ASN A 310 -29.11 36.21 30.42
C ASN A 310 -28.12 36.93 29.48
N THR A 311 -27.75 38.15 29.86
CA THR A 311 -26.96 39.07 29.03
C THR A 311 -25.55 38.55 28.72
N ALA A 312 -24.89 37.89 29.68
CA ALA A 312 -23.55 37.36 29.49
C ALA A 312 -23.50 36.23 28.45
N LEU A 313 -24.46 35.29 28.51
CA LEU A 313 -24.53 34.20 27.54
C LEU A 313 -24.94 34.70 26.15
N ALA A 314 -25.88 35.65 26.08
CA ALA A 314 -26.25 36.29 24.82
C ALA A 314 -25.05 36.99 24.15
N TYR A 315 -24.18 37.65 24.93
CA TYR A 315 -22.94 38.24 24.41
C TYR A 315 -21.99 37.18 23.83
N GLN A 316 -21.83 36.03 24.49
CA GLN A 316 -20.99 34.95 23.97
C GLN A 316 -21.54 34.35 22.68
N VAL A 317 -22.86 34.13 22.59
CA VAL A 317 -23.51 33.67 21.34
C VAL A 317 -23.30 34.68 20.21
N ARG A 318 -23.40 35.97 20.50
CA ARG A 318 -23.14 37.03 19.52
C ARG A 318 -21.67 37.04 19.07
N ALA A 319 -20.72 36.91 19.98
CA ALA A 319 -19.30 36.84 19.65
C ALA A 319 -19.01 35.67 18.71
N HIS A 320 -19.54 34.48 19.04
CA HIS A 320 -19.45 33.28 18.20
C HIS A 320 -20.10 33.48 16.81
N CYS A 321 -21.26 34.15 16.75
CA CYS A 321 -21.92 34.48 15.48
C CYS A 321 -21.07 35.40 14.59
N LEU A 322 -20.36 36.38 15.18
CA LEU A 322 -19.46 37.26 14.44
C LEU A 322 -18.22 36.52 13.90
N GLU A 323 -17.66 35.60 14.69
CA GLU A 323 -16.53 34.76 14.27
C GLU A 323 -16.91 33.84 13.09
N TYR A 324 -18.04 33.13 13.19
CA TYR A 324 -18.55 32.31 12.10
C TYR A 324 -18.93 33.15 10.86
N GLY A 325 -19.51 34.34 11.06
CA GLY A 325 -19.86 35.25 9.97
C GLY A 325 -18.64 35.67 9.13
N HIS A 326 -17.47 35.83 9.74
CA HIS A 326 -16.23 36.10 9.01
C HIS A 326 -15.85 34.94 8.08
N PHE A 327 -15.96 33.70 8.57
CA PHE A 327 -15.70 32.51 7.75
C PHE A 327 -16.78 32.31 6.68
N ASP A 328 -18.03 32.64 6.96
CA ASP A 328 -19.12 32.57 5.98
C ASP A 328 -18.87 33.48 4.77
N ASP A 329 -18.42 34.72 5.03
CA ASP A 329 -18.04 35.65 3.96
C ASP A 329 -16.87 35.10 3.14
N LEU A 330 -15.88 34.53 3.80
CA LEU A 330 -14.74 33.87 3.14
C LEU A 330 -15.19 32.67 2.29
N HIS A 331 -16.11 31.85 2.80
CA HIS A 331 -16.69 30.72 2.09
C HIS A 331 -17.43 31.17 0.84
N ARG A 332 -18.30 32.17 0.96
CA ARG A 332 -19.02 32.77 -0.18
C ARG A 332 -18.05 33.33 -1.22
N GLN A 333 -17.00 34.03 -0.80
CA GLN A 333 -15.99 34.56 -1.73
C GLN A 333 -15.27 33.44 -2.49
N ARG A 334 -14.87 32.36 -1.81
CA ARG A 334 -14.20 31.21 -2.44
C ARG A 334 -15.12 30.46 -3.40
N LEU A 335 -16.36 30.20 -3.01
CA LEU A 335 -17.35 29.53 -3.85
C LEU A 335 -17.71 30.39 -5.08
N ASN A 336 -17.83 31.71 -4.92
CA ASN A 336 -18.02 32.63 -6.05
C ASN A 336 -16.82 32.67 -7.01
N LYS A 337 -15.59 32.48 -6.51
CA LYS A 337 -14.41 32.31 -7.37
C LYS A 337 -14.48 30.99 -8.12
N LEU A 338 -14.81 29.89 -7.43
CA LEU A 338 -14.95 28.57 -8.03
C LEU A 338 -16.03 28.54 -9.12
N ALA A 339 -17.15 29.23 -8.92
CA ALA A 339 -18.24 29.28 -9.90
C ALA A 339 -17.89 30.02 -11.20
N LYS A 340 -16.80 30.78 -11.22
CA LYS A 340 -16.30 31.43 -12.44
C LYS A 340 -15.39 30.50 -13.25
N GLU A 341 -15.03 29.33 -12.73
CA GLU A 341 -14.17 28.40 -13.42
C GLU A 341 -14.93 27.63 -14.52
N PRO A 342 -14.30 27.36 -15.68
CA PRO A 342 -14.94 26.65 -16.77
C PRO A 342 -15.25 25.21 -16.37
N GLY A 343 -16.49 24.77 -16.61
CA GLY A 343 -16.96 23.42 -16.26
C GLY A 343 -17.61 23.32 -14.87
N PHE A 344 -17.71 24.43 -14.13
CA PHE A 344 -18.51 24.47 -12.91
C PHE A 344 -20.00 24.30 -13.21
N THR A 345 -20.65 23.41 -12.47
CA THR A 345 -22.07 23.03 -12.64
C THR A 345 -22.89 23.06 -11.35
N ALA A 346 -22.27 23.32 -10.20
CA ALA A 346 -22.98 23.35 -8.93
C ALA A 346 -23.88 24.59 -8.81
N LEU A 347 -24.93 24.49 -8.00
CA LEU A 347 -25.80 25.61 -7.69
C LEU A 347 -25.22 26.43 -6.53
N LEU A 348 -25.18 27.75 -6.68
CA LEU A 348 -24.79 28.69 -5.61
C LEU A 348 -26.02 29.27 -4.89
N SER A 349 -26.92 28.39 -4.46
CA SER A 349 -28.02 28.76 -3.56
C SER A 349 -28.07 27.79 -2.40
N HIS A 350 -28.57 28.29 -1.26
CA HIS A 350 -28.96 27.41 -0.17
C HIS A 350 -30.36 26.88 -0.43
N ASP A 351 -30.59 25.61 -0.08
CA ASP A 351 -31.92 25.00 -0.04
C ASP A 351 -32.45 24.92 1.39
N VAL A 352 -33.68 24.44 1.55
CA VAL A 352 -34.31 24.24 2.86
C VAL A 352 -33.75 22.98 3.52
N SER A 353 -33.29 23.11 4.76
CA SER A 353 -32.77 22.01 5.55
C SER A 353 -33.87 21.03 5.95
N VAL A 354 -33.56 19.73 5.81
CA VAL A 354 -34.40 18.62 6.31
C VAL A 354 -34.16 18.39 7.81
N SER A 355 -33.03 18.86 8.35
CA SER A 355 -32.68 18.68 9.76
C SER A 355 -33.53 19.55 10.67
N THR A 356 -34.10 18.95 11.72
CA THR A 356 -34.83 19.66 12.77
C THR A 356 -33.92 20.22 13.86
N LYS A 357 -32.65 19.80 13.94
CA LYS A 357 -31.75 20.10 15.07
C LYS A 357 -31.41 21.59 15.24
N ARG A 358 -31.42 22.36 14.15
CA ARG A 358 -31.08 23.80 14.14
C ARG A 358 -32.24 24.67 13.65
N ARG A 359 -33.45 24.11 13.59
CA ARG A 359 -34.62 24.81 13.07
C ARG A 359 -35.18 25.74 14.14
N VAL A 360 -35.39 27.01 13.78
CA VAL A 360 -36.02 27.98 14.66
C VAL A 360 -37.52 27.67 14.79
N PRO A 361 -38.09 27.66 16.02
CA PRO A 361 -39.52 27.40 16.20
C PRO A 361 -40.38 28.46 15.48
N THR A 362 -41.06 28.05 14.41
CA THR A 362 -42.01 28.91 13.69
C THR A 362 -43.37 28.84 14.39
N GLY A 363 -43.51 29.56 15.49
CA GLY A 363 -44.78 29.97 16.11
C GLY A 363 -45.94 28.96 16.13
N ALA A 364 -45.89 27.97 17.02
CA ALA A 364 -47.02 27.48 17.83
C ALA A 364 -46.50 26.46 18.86
N SER A 365 -46.48 26.88 20.14
CA SER A 365 -46.35 26.05 21.35
C SER A 365 -45.77 24.63 21.18
N GLU A 366 -44.43 24.52 21.14
CA GLU A 366 -43.74 23.29 21.51
C GLU A 366 -42.84 23.60 22.70
N GLN A 367 -43.24 23.10 23.88
CA GLN A 367 -42.33 22.95 25.01
C GLN A 367 -41.30 21.90 24.64
N TYR A 368 -40.02 22.28 24.66
CA TYR A 368 -38.94 21.31 24.66
C TYR A 368 -39.08 20.47 25.94
N PRO A 369 -39.23 19.13 25.87
CA PRO A 369 -38.84 18.30 26.99
C PRO A 369 -37.34 18.56 27.20
N GLY A 370 -36.91 18.66 28.45
CA GLY A 370 -35.50 18.87 28.80
C GLY A 370 -34.65 17.79 28.12
N ALA A 371 -34.09 18.13 26.97
CA ALA A 371 -33.12 17.34 26.28
C ALA A 371 -31.78 17.84 26.79
N ASP A 372 -31.09 16.96 27.51
CA ASP A 372 -29.67 17.08 27.74
C ASP A 372 -29.01 17.54 26.44
N ILE A 373 -28.22 18.61 26.53
CA ILE A 373 -27.43 19.10 25.40
C ILE A 373 -26.32 18.08 25.18
N GLU A 374 -26.65 16.97 24.54
CA GLU A 374 -25.68 16.17 23.82
C GLU A 374 -25.35 16.92 22.53
N MET A 375 -24.13 17.45 22.52
CA MET A 375 -23.42 17.92 21.33
C MET A 375 -23.70 16.97 20.16
N PRO A 376 -24.15 17.44 18.99
CA PRO A 376 -24.56 16.54 17.92
C PRO A 376 -23.38 15.70 17.38
N ASP A 377 -23.54 14.38 17.47
CA ASP A 377 -22.84 13.29 16.76
C ASP A 377 -22.87 13.36 15.21
N ALA A 378 -23.16 14.52 14.63
CA ALA A 378 -23.28 14.68 13.18
C ALA A 378 -21.93 14.80 12.45
N ILE A 379 -20.81 14.47 13.12
CA ILE A 379 -19.48 14.29 12.51
C ILE A 379 -19.03 12.81 12.58
N ASP A 380 -19.82 11.92 13.23
CA ASP A 380 -19.41 10.54 13.54
C ASP A 380 -19.44 9.56 12.34
N ALA A 381 -19.78 10.03 11.13
CA ALA A 381 -19.62 9.22 9.91
C ALA A 381 -18.20 9.31 9.32
N CYS A 382 -17.36 10.27 9.73
CA CYS A 382 -16.01 10.44 9.16
C CYS A 382 -14.85 10.14 10.11
N VAL A 383 -15.07 9.88 11.41
CA VAL A 383 -13.99 9.55 12.34
C VAL A 383 -14.43 8.52 13.39
N ARG A 384 -14.55 7.24 13.01
CA ARG A 384 -14.61 6.18 14.04
C ARG A 384 -13.21 5.95 14.63
N ARG A 385 -13.03 6.27 15.92
CA ARG A 385 -11.94 5.74 16.75
C ARG A 385 -12.53 4.77 17.79
N PRO A 386 -12.04 3.52 17.89
CA PRO A 386 -12.43 2.65 18.99
C PRO A 386 -11.80 3.16 20.28
N GLN A 387 -12.64 3.53 21.24
CA GLN A 387 -12.26 3.59 22.64
C GLN A 387 -11.79 2.19 23.06
N ASN A 388 -10.63 2.10 23.71
CA ASN A 388 -10.37 1.08 24.71
C ASN A 388 -9.27 1.59 25.63
N ALA A 389 -9.57 1.38 26.91
CA ALA A 389 -8.68 1.41 28.06
C ALA A 389 -7.47 0.47 27.88
N ASP A 390 -6.57 0.59 28.85
CA ASP A 390 -5.34 -0.16 29.08
C ASP A 390 -4.09 0.53 28.52
N GLU A 391 -3.74 1.61 29.20
CA GLU A 391 -2.39 2.17 29.27
C GLU A 391 -1.58 1.29 30.23
N GLU A 392 -0.51 0.67 29.73
CA GLU A 392 0.73 0.29 30.45
C GLU A 392 1.39 -0.86 29.65
N GLU A 393 2.29 -0.51 28.70
CA GLU A 393 3.39 -1.34 28.13
C GLU A 393 3.92 -0.76 26.78
N GLU A 394 4.02 0.56 26.58
CA GLU A 394 4.34 1.17 25.26
C GLU A 394 5.59 2.08 25.22
N GLU A 395 6.60 1.91 26.08
CA GLU A 395 7.81 2.77 25.99
C GLU A 395 9.00 2.14 25.25
N GLU A 396 9.14 0.81 25.17
CA GLU A 396 10.32 0.18 24.51
C GLU A 396 10.12 -0.19 23.02
N GLU A 397 8.89 -0.18 22.49
CA GLU A 397 8.61 -0.46 21.05
C GLU A 397 8.61 0.79 20.15
N GLN A 398 8.66 2.01 20.72
CA GLN A 398 8.47 3.26 20.00
C GLN A 398 9.69 3.64 19.12
N ASP A 399 10.91 3.45 19.64
CA ASP A 399 12.15 3.85 18.95
C ASP A 399 12.46 3.00 17.70
N ASN A 400 11.96 1.76 17.65
CA ASN A 400 12.19 0.86 16.51
C ASN A 400 11.17 1.07 15.37
N MET A 401 10.02 1.67 15.68
CA MET A 401 8.95 1.94 14.71
C MET A 401 9.21 3.23 13.93
N ASP A 402 9.72 4.26 14.61
CA ASP A 402 10.08 5.54 13.98
C ASP A 402 11.29 5.35 13.04
N ALA A 403 12.27 4.50 13.39
CA ALA A 403 13.41 4.19 12.51
C ALA A 403 13.02 3.45 11.21
N VAL A 404 11.97 2.61 11.23
CA VAL A 404 11.50 1.88 10.05
C VAL A 404 10.59 2.74 9.18
N ALA A 405 9.74 3.57 9.79
CA ALA A 405 9.00 4.60 9.08
C ALA A 405 9.94 5.60 8.42
N GLU A 406 11.01 6.01 9.10
CA GLU A 406 12.05 6.90 8.59
C GLU A 406 12.89 6.22 7.49
N ALA A 407 13.15 4.90 7.58
CA ALA A 407 13.82 4.16 6.50
C ALA A 407 12.97 4.07 5.22
N PHE A 408 11.66 3.86 5.34
CA PHE A 408 10.74 3.86 4.20
C PHE A 408 10.42 5.27 3.69
N GLU A 409 10.32 6.28 4.56
CA GLU A 409 10.23 7.68 4.16
C GLU A 409 11.52 8.16 3.47
N ASN A 410 12.69 7.71 3.91
CA ASN A 410 13.96 7.98 3.23
C ASN A 410 14.01 7.33 1.84
N ILE A 411 13.43 6.14 1.66
CA ILE A 411 13.26 5.50 0.35
C ILE A 411 12.32 6.33 -0.55
N VAL A 412 11.17 6.79 -0.02
CA VAL A 412 10.23 7.67 -0.75
C VAL A 412 10.87 9.02 -1.11
N ARG A 413 11.73 9.54 -0.23
CA ARG A 413 12.42 10.82 -0.42
C ARG A 413 13.59 10.73 -1.41
N ILE A 414 14.29 9.60 -1.46
CA ILE A 414 15.30 9.31 -2.49
C ILE A 414 14.64 9.18 -3.87
N ALA A 415 13.47 8.54 -3.95
CA ALA A 415 12.70 8.40 -5.19
C ALA A 415 12.22 9.76 -5.75
N HIS A 416 11.71 10.65 -4.89
CA HIS A 416 11.32 12.02 -5.31
C HIS A 416 12.50 12.85 -5.84
N ASN A 417 13.71 12.63 -5.33
CA ASN A 417 14.91 13.32 -5.82
C ASN A 417 15.40 12.76 -7.16
N ALA A 418 15.15 11.47 -7.44
CA ALA A 418 15.48 10.85 -8.73
C ALA A 418 14.57 11.37 -9.86
N GLU A 419 13.27 11.55 -9.62
CA GLU A 419 12.34 12.21 -10.55
C GLU A 419 12.73 13.66 -10.85
N ALA A 420 13.18 14.41 -9.83
CA ALA A 420 13.62 15.79 -10.00
C ALA A 420 14.92 15.91 -10.83
N ALA A 421 15.80 14.92 -10.75
CA ALA A 421 17.04 14.85 -11.55
C ALA A 421 16.79 14.44 -13.01
N ALA A 422 15.81 13.55 -13.26
CA ALA A 422 15.42 13.12 -14.60
C ALA A 422 14.63 14.20 -15.38
N GLY A 423 13.95 15.12 -14.69
CA GLY A 423 13.22 16.25 -15.30
C GLY A 423 14.07 17.48 -15.62
N ALA A 424 15.37 17.49 -15.29
CA ALA A 424 16.28 18.63 -15.49
C ALA A 424 17.36 18.39 -16.57
N GLY A 425 17.24 17.28 -17.32
CA GLY A 425 18.15 16.89 -18.41
C GLY A 425 17.64 17.26 -19.80
#